data_AF-A0A7L4CR37-F1
#
_entry.id   AF-A0A7L4CR37-F1
#
_cell.length_a   1.000
_cell.length_b   1.000
_cell.length_c   1.000
_cell.angle_alpha   90.00
_cell.angle_beta   90.00
_cell.angle_gamma   90.00
#
_symmetry.space_group_name_H-M   'P 1'
#
loop_
_entity.id
_entity.type
_entity.pdbx_description
1 polymer ?
#
loop_
_entity_poly.entity_id
_entity_poly.type
_entity_poly.pdbx_seq_one_letter_code
_entity_poly.pdbx_strand_id
1 'polypeptide(L)'
;MGRTYFVEEAIGQYLSDLSTKFKPYVTGLLIGQCSTQRDYVIRAVRTPPKEEQKEDNIIPSKLASIDEEWITTHASQVSRMLPGGLLVLGVFIIATPELLKDSQNALRNLIFLVEKSLTKRRLWKPTEEEVSDRAALQICSATKKVVCRTYDVQDPKSSAKPADWKYQSALSASWLALDCTVNVNIHIPLLATSPNHDLEKNTKNGLNRWSKQIEDSVFLINGEVKDDGTELLEGQKKLRGNTQSSAQFSDVKVLTQL
;
A
#
# COMPACT_ATOMS: atom_id res chain seq x y z
N MET A 1 -4.20 3.90 22.40
CA MET A 1 -4.53 5.11 21.61
C MET A 1 -4.58 4.72 20.14
N GLY A 2 -5.47 5.32 19.36
CA GLY A 2 -5.64 4.98 17.93
C GLY A 2 -4.47 5.47 17.07
N ARG A 3 -4.28 4.87 15.89
CA ARG A 3 -3.29 5.34 14.89
C ARG A 3 -3.71 6.69 14.30
N THR A 4 -2.74 7.43 13.78
CA THR A 4 -3.00 8.68 13.05
C THR A 4 -2.49 8.56 11.62
N TYR A 5 -3.38 8.83 10.65
CA TYR A 5 -3.08 8.93 9.24
C TYR A 5 -2.99 10.40 8.84
N PHE A 6 -1.82 10.81 8.36
CA PHE A 6 -1.59 12.09 7.72
C PHE A 6 -1.81 11.94 6.22
N VAL A 7 -2.61 12.80 5.64
CA VAL A 7 -3.17 12.59 4.29
C VAL A 7 -2.92 13.83 3.46
N GLU A 8 -2.39 13.65 2.24
CA GLU A 8 -2.13 14.78 1.35
C GLU A 8 -3.44 15.48 1.00
N GLU A 9 -3.47 16.81 1.07
CA GLU A 9 -4.69 17.61 0.88
C GLU A 9 -5.38 17.36 -0.47
N ALA A 10 -4.59 17.13 -1.53
CA ALA A 10 -5.09 16.79 -2.86
C ALA A 10 -5.96 15.51 -2.88
N ILE A 11 -5.75 14.60 -1.94
CA ILE A 11 -6.57 13.38 -1.79
C ILE A 11 -7.97 13.74 -1.29
N GLY A 12 -8.10 14.74 -0.41
CA GLY A 12 -9.40 15.23 0.06
C GLY A 12 -10.27 15.74 -1.09
N GLN A 13 -9.67 16.50 -2.02
CA GLN A 13 -10.35 16.96 -3.23
C GLN A 13 -10.72 15.79 -4.15
N TYR A 14 -9.79 14.86 -4.38
CA TYR A 14 -10.03 13.68 -5.21
C TYR A 14 -11.18 12.81 -4.67
N LEU A 15 -11.22 12.53 -3.36
CA LEU A 15 -12.30 11.75 -2.72
C LEU A 15 -13.64 12.50 -2.78
N SER A 16 -13.60 13.83 -2.65
CA SER A 16 -14.78 14.68 -2.82
C SER A 16 -15.34 14.61 -4.24
N ASP A 17 -14.49 14.65 -5.26
CA ASP A 17 -14.90 14.51 -6.66
C ASP A 17 -15.47 13.11 -6.97
N LEU A 18 -14.89 12.06 -6.39
CA LEU A 18 -15.43 10.71 -6.53
C LEU A 18 -16.84 10.59 -5.93
N SER A 19 -17.07 11.25 -4.79
CA SER A 19 -18.35 11.18 -4.08
C SER A 19 -19.50 11.88 -4.81
N THR A 20 -19.21 12.78 -5.74
CA THR A 20 -20.22 13.46 -6.58
C THR A 20 -20.44 12.72 -7.89
N LYS A 21 -19.38 12.20 -8.51
CA LYS A 21 -19.41 11.56 -9.83
C LYS A 21 -20.00 10.16 -9.84
N PHE A 22 -19.86 9.41 -8.75
CA PHE A 22 -20.18 7.99 -8.74
C PHE A 22 -21.16 7.65 -7.61
N LYS A 23 -22.26 7.01 -7.99
CA LYS A 23 -23.33 6.53 -7.11
C LYS A 23 -23.71 5.10 -7.53
N PRO A 24 -24.19 4.24 -6.62
CA PRO A 24 -24.45 4.53 -5.20
C PRO A 24 -23.22 4.36 -4.29
N TYR A 25 -22.15 3.73 -4.76
CA TYR A 25 -20.90 3.62 -4.02
C TYR A 25 -19.66 3.63 -4.93
N VAL A 26 -18.50 3.85 -4.31
CA VAL A 26 -17.16 3.77 -4.92
C VAL A 26 -16.24 3.04 -3.95
N THR A 27 -15.40 2.15 -4.46
CA THR A 27 -14.33 1.53 -3.69
C THR A 27 -12.97 1.90 -4.25
N GLY A 28 -11.93 1.76 -3.44
CA GLY A 28 -10.56 1.96 -3.87
C GLY A 28 -9.54 1.66 -2.80
N LEU A 29 -8.30 1.98 -3.11
CA LEU A 29 -7.11 1.69 -2.32
C LEU A 29 -6.48 2.98 -1.80
N LEU A 30 -5.88 2.90 -0.62
CA LEU A 30 -5.06 3.94 -0.01
C LEU A 30 -3.60 3.51 -0.11
N ILE A 31 -2.75 4.40 -0.60
CA ILE A 31 -1.33 4.15 -0.85
C ILE A 31 -0.50 5.15 -0.04
N GLY A 32 0.57 4.65 0.54
CA GLY A 32 1.59 5.49 1.14
C GLY A 32 2.56 4.70 1.99
N GLN A 33 3.05 5.32 3.07
CA GLN A 33 4.11 4.77 3.89
C GLN A 33 3.63 4.58 5.33
N CYS A 34 3.91 3.39 5.88
CA CYS A 34 3.73 3.11 7.30
C CYS A 34 4.95 3.54 8.11
N SER A 35 4.72 4.00 9.34
CA SER A 35 5.77 4.09 10.35
C SER A 35 5.26 3.63 11.72
N THR A 36 6.17 3.41 12.66
CA THR A 36 5.83 2.97 14.02
C THR A 36 4.91 3.96 14.74
N GLN A 37 5.00 5.27 14.44
CA GLN A 37 4.24 6.31 15.12
C GLN A 37 3.09 6.90 14.29
N ARG A 38 3.27 6.99 12.96
CA ARG A 38 2.38 7.76 12.06
C ARG A 38 2.32 7.11 10.68
N ASP A 39 1.16 7.09 10.06
CA ASP A 39 1.03 6.64 8.68
C ASP A 39 0.80 7.82 7.76
N TYR A 40 1.35 7.76 6.55
CA TYR A 40 1.24 8.83 5.57
C TYR A 40 0.54 8.29 4.33
N VAL A 41 -0.63 8.84 4.01
CA VAL A 41 -1.37 8.53 2.78
C VAL A 41 -1.06 9.60 1.74
N ILE A 42 -0.38 9.21 0.67
CA ILE A 42 0.05 10.11 -0.40
C ILE A 42 -0.79 9.96 -1.67
N ARG A 43 -1.54 8.86 -1.79
CA ARG A 43 -2.42 8.65 -2.93
C ARG A 43 -3.64 7.81 -2.55
N ALA A 44 -4.78 8.15 -3.14
CA ALA A 44 -5.94 7.27 -3.20
C ALA A 44 -6.20 6.91 -4.67
N VAL A 45 -6.53 5.65 -4.93
CA VAL A 45 -6.81 5.15 -6.29
C VAL A 45 -8.14 4.42 -6.28
N ARG A 46 -9.06 4.85 -7.14
CA ARG A 46 -10.36 4.20 -7.29
C ARG A 46 -10.16 2.83 -7.94
N THR A 47 -10.90 1.82 -7.47
CA THR A 47 -10.98 0.55 -8.18
C THR A 47 -11.71 0.75 -9.51
N PRO A 48 -11.08 0.44 -10.66
CA PRO A 48 -11.70 0.63 -11.97
C PRO A 48 -12.95 -0.27 -12.11
N PRO A 49 -13.97 0.14 -12.88
CA PRO A 49 -15.07 -0.75 -13.22
C PRO A 49 -14.57 -1.90 -14.10
N LYS A 50 -15.14 -3.10 -13.94
CA LYS A 50 -14.93 -4.22 -14.88
C LYS A 50 -15.44 -3.84 -16.26
N GLU A 51 -14.87 -4.43 -17.30
CA GLU A 51 -15.26 -4.17 -18.70
C GLU A 51 -16.76 -4.43 -18.93
N GLU A 52 -17.30 -5.49 -18.34
CA GLU A 52 -18.74 -5.83 -18.34
C GLU A 52 -19.62 -4.72 -17.72
N GLN A 53 -19.11 -3.99 -16.72
CA GLN A 53 -19.85 -2.89 -16.07
C GLN A 53 -19.75 -1.56 -16.85
N LYS A 54 -18.81 -1.45 -17.80
CA LYS A 54 -18.68 -0.28 -18.68
C LYS A 54 -19.72 -0.29 -19.80
N GLU A 55 -20.13 -1.46 -20.26
CA GLU A 55 -21.12 -1.60 -21.33
C GLU A 55 -22.54 -1.29 -20.84
N ASP A 56 -22.87 -1.67 -19.60
CA ASP A 56 -24.23 -1.51 -19.07
C ASP A 56 -24.47 -0.21 -18.26
N ASN A 57 -23.43 0.54 -17.86
CA ASN A 57 -23.54 1.65 -16.88
C ASN A 57 -24.22 1.25 -15.55
N ILE A 58 -24.39 -0.04 -15.26
CA ILE A 58 -25.05 -0.52 -14.04
C ILE A 58 -23.99 -0.65 -12.96
N ILE A 59 -23.84 0.37 -12.13
CA ILE A 59 -23.20 0.19 -10.82
C ILE A 59 -24.24 -0.55 -9.95
N PRO A 60 -23.95 -1.78 -9.51
CA PRO A 60 -24.94 -2.56 -8.78
C PRO A 60 -25.38 -1.84 -7.50
N SER A 61 -26.68 -1.87 -7.23
CA SER A 61 -27.32 -1.02 -6.22
C SER A 61 -27.08 -1.45 -4.77
N LYS A 62 -26.52 -2.66 -4.56
CA LYS A 62 -26.33 -3.27 -3.24
C LYS A 62 -24.85 -3.43 -2.92
N LEU A 63 -24.46 -3.16 -1.69
CA LEU A 63 -23.07 -3.33 -1.25
C LEU A 63 -22.59 -4.79 -1.25
N ALA A 64 -23.52 -5.76 -1.17
CA ALA A 64 -23.24 -7.19 -1.29
C ALA A 64 -22.74 -7.63 -2.69
N SER A 65 -22.80 -6.73 -3.68
CA SER A 65 -22.28 -6.95 -5.03
C SER A 65 -20.83 -6.53 -5.21
N ILE A 66 -20.16 -6.09 -4.13
CA ILE A 66 -18.75 -5.74 -4.20
C ILE A 66 -17.97 -6.96 -4.69
N ASP A 67 -17.26 -6.75 -5.79
CA ASP A 67 -16.40 -7.76 -6.37
C ASP A 67 -15.07 -7.80 -5.62
N GLU A 68 -15.02 -8.66 -4.59
CA GLU A 68 -13.85 -8.83 -3.74
C GLU A 68 -12.63 -9.35 -4.54
N GLU A 69 -12.86 -10.23 -5.52
CA GLU A 69 -11.81 -10.76 -6.40
C GLU A 69 -11.19 -9.67 -7.28
N TRP A 70 -12.03 -8.75 -7.77
CA TRP A 70 -11.55 -7.63 -8.58
C TRP A 70 -10.75 -6.62 -7.76
N ILE A 71 -11.23 -6.27 -6.55
CA ILE A 71 -10.51 -5.36 -5.66
C ILE A 71 -9.15 -5.95 -5.27
N THR A 72 -9.10 -7.25 -4.95
CA THR A 72 -7.83 -7.93 -4.63
C THR A 72 -6.89 -8.03 -5.83
N THR A 73 -7.43 -8.22 -7.05
CA THR A 73 -6.66 -8.17 -8.28
C THR A 73 -6.08 -6.77 -8.52
N HIS A 74 -6.91 -5.74 -8.40
CA HIS A 74 -6.49 -4.34 -8.50
C HIS A 74 -5.40 -4.01 -7.47
N ALA A 75 -5.57 -4.42 -6.21
CA ALA A 75 -4.55 -4.22 -5.17
C ALA A 75 -3.24 -4.93 -5.50
N SER A 76 -3.30 -6.15 -6.01
CA SER A 76 -2.11 -6.91 -6.42
C SER A 76 -1.37 -6.24 -7.58
N GLN A 77 -2.10 -5.64 -8.53
CA GLN A 77 -1.49 -4.88 -9.63
C GLN A 77 -0.87 -3.59 -9.14
N VAL A 78 -1.61 -2.79 -8.36
CA VAL A 78 -1.12 -1.53 -7.80
C VAL A 78 0.13 -1.78 -6.96
N SER A 79 0.11 -2.77 -6.06
CA SER A 79 1.25 -3.11 -5.21
C SER A 79 2.53 -3.43 -5.99
N ARG A 80 2.44 -3.93 -7.23
CA ARG A 80 3.61 -4.22 -8.09
C ARG A 80 4.12 -3.00 -8.84
N MET A 81 3.29 -1.95 -8.95
CA MET A 81 3.64 -0.69 -9.59
C MET A 81 4.15 0.35 -8.60
N LEU A 82 4.07 0.06 -7.30
CA LEU A 82 4.57 0.97 -6.27
C LEU A 82 6.10 0.96 -6.26
N PRO A 83 6.75 2.12 -6.19
CA PRO A 83 8.17 2.18 -5.86
C PRO A 83 8.41 1.66 -4.45
N GLY A 84 9.66 1.29 -4.17
CA GLY A 84 10.08 0.86 -2.83
C GLY A 84 9.73 1.89 -1.76
N GLY A 85 9.40 1.41 -0.55
CA GLY A 85 8.99 2.25 0.58
C GLY A 85 7.51 2.65 0.59
N LEU A 86 6.76 2.38 -0.48
CA LEU A 86 5.32 2.56 -0.53
C LEU A 86 4.59 1.22 -0.48
N LEU A 87 3.43 1.23 0.18
CA LEU A 87 2.54 0.08 0.26
C LEU A 87 1.07 0.50 0.16
N VAL A 88 0.22 -0.50 -0.06
CA VAL A 88 -1.23 -0.35 0.06
C VAL A 88 -1.57 -0.34 1.55
N LEU A 89 -1.83 0.84 2.09
CA LEU A 89 -2.11 1.06 3.52
C LEU A 89 -3.52 0.62 3.93
N GLY A 90 -4.41 0.44 2.95
CA GLY A 90 -5.79 0.10 3.24
C GLY A 90 -6.72 0.29 2.06
N VAL A 91 -8.01 0.29 2.35
CA VAL A 91 -9.09 0.41 1.38
C VAL A 91 -10.05 1.51 1.82
N PHE A 92 -10.72 2.12 0.84
CA PHE A 92 -11.77 3.08 1.10
C PHE A 92 -13.08 2.71 0.41
N ILE A 93 -14.19 3.08 1.03
CA ILE A 93 -15.53 3.05 0.45
C ILE A 93 -16.19 4.42 0.62
N ILE A 94 -16.70 4.95 -0.48
CA ILE A 94 -17.60 6.10 -0.51
C ILE A 94 -18.99 5.57 -0.82
N ALA A 95 -19.99 5.83 0.02
CA ALA A 95 -21.33 5.29 -0.18
C ALA A 95 -22.43 6.27 0.29
N THR A 96 -23.65 6.08 -0.21
CA THR A 96 -24.84 6.77 0.31
C THR A 96 -25.10 6.39 1.78
N PRO A 97 -25.78 7.25 2.57
CA PRO A 97 -26.08 6.99 3.98
C PRO A 97 -26.78 5.64 4.24
N GLU A 98 -27.59 5.19 3.29
CA GLU A 98 -28.34 3.94 3.35
C GLU A 98 -27.42 2.72 3.37
N LEU A 99 -26.41 2.70 2.49
CA LEU A 99 -25.44 1.60 2.36
C LEU A 99 -24.31 1.65 3.39
N LEU A 100 -24.17 2.78 4.09
CA LEU A 100 -23.07 3.08 4.99
C LEU A 100 -23.06 2.22 6.27
N LYS A 101 -24.21 1.66 6.63
CA LYS A 101 -24.35 0.78 7.81
C LYS A 101 -23.72 -0.59 7.56
N ASP A 102 -23.85 -1.09 6.34
CA ASP A 102 -23.36 -2.43 5.95
C ASP A 102 -21.91 -2.40 5.46
N SER A 103 -21.37 -1.22 5.14
CA SER A 103 -20.02 -1.07 4.59
C SER A 103 -18.88 -1.36 5.53
N GLN A 104 -19.12 -1.39 6.84
CA GLN A 104 -18.07 -1.72 7.81
C GLN A 104 -17.62 -3.18 7.70
N ASN A 105 -18.58 -4.11 7.55
CA ASN A 105 -18.26 -5.53 7.40
C ASN A 105 -17.58 -5.79 6.05
N ALA A 106 -18.06 -5.14 4.98
CA ALA A 106 -17.43 -5.22 3.67
C ALA A 106 -15.98 -4.70 3.70
N LEU A 107 -15.75 -3.52 4.30
CA LEU A 107 -14.40 -2.96 4.47
C LEU A 107 -13.46 -3.91 5.22
N ARG A 108 -13.93 -4.50 6.34
CA ARG A 108 -13.15 -5.48 7.09
C ARG A 108 -12.76 -6.66 6.20
N ASN A 109 -13.73 -7.30 5.55
CA ASN A 109 -13.47 -8.45 4.68
C ASN A 109 -12.46 -8.10 3.57
N LEU A 110 -12.65 -6.95 2.93
CA LEU A 110 -11.75 -6.47 1.87
C LEU A 110 -10.32 -6.27 2.37
N ILE A 111 -10.12 -5.71 3.56
CA ILE A 111 -8.76 -5.54 4.13
C ILE A 111 -8.05 -6.88 4.24
N PHE A 112 -8.70 -7.88 4.85
CA PHE A 112 -8.09 -9.19 5.05
C PHE A 112 -7.85 -9.92 3.72
N LEU A 113 -8.77 -9.80 2.76
CA LEU A 113 -8.61 -10.40 1.43
C LEU A 113 -7.48 -9.74 0.62
N VAL A 114 -7.41 -8.41 0.66
CA VAL A 114 -6.33 -7.65 0.02
C VAL A 114 -4.99 -8.04 0.64
N GLU A 115 -4.85 -7.99 1.96
CA GLU A 115 -3.60 -8.34 2.63
C GLU A 115 -3.18 -9.79 2.35
N LYS A 116 -4.13 -10.73 2.37
CA LYS A 116 -3.86 -12.13 2.03
C LYS A 116 -3.34 -12.28 0.60
N SER A 117 -3.91 -11.55 -0.36
CA SER A 117 -3.46 -11.56 -1.75
C SER A 117 -2.06 -10.97 -1.90
N LEU A 118 -1.80 -9.83 -1.24
CA LEU A 118 -0.51 -9.15 -1.27
C LEU A 118 0.58 -10.03 -0.65
N THR A 119 0.33 -10.59 0.54
CA THR A 119 1.26 -11.46 1.26
C THR A 119 1.60 -12.73 0.47
N LYS A 120 0.63 -13.36 -0.19
CA LYS A 120 0.87 -14.57 -1.02
C LYS A 120 1.89 -14.32 -2.15
N ARG A 121 1.94 -13.09 -2.66
CA ARG A 121 2.75 -12.68 -3.82
C ARG A 121 4.05 -11.97 -3.43
N ARG A 122 4.23 -11.60 -2.16
CA ARG A 122 5.45 -10.97 -1.64
C ARG A 122 6.61 -11.98 -1.68
N LEU A 123 7.77 -11.53 -2.12
CA LEU A 123 8.99 -12.35 -2.21
C LEU A 123 9.84 -12.28 -0.93
N TRP A 124 9.67 -11.22 -0.16
CA TRP A 124 10.34 -10.99 1.11
C TRP A 124 9.39 -11.18 2.29
N LYS A 125 9.96 -11.49 3.46
CA LYS A 125 9.15 -11.59 4.68
C LYS A 125 9.00 -10.21 5.33
N PRO A 126 7.81 -9.87 5.86
CA PRO A 126 7.71 -8.75 6.77
C PRO A 126 8.60 -8.98 7.98
N THR A 127 9.30 -7.93 8.44
CA THR A 127 10.01 -7.97 9.72
C THR A 127 9.00 -7.93 10.86
N GLU A 128 9.38 -8.41 12.06
CA GLU A 128 8.49 -8.39 13.23
C GLU A 128 8.07 -6.96 13.63
N GLU A 129 8.85 -5.97 13.22
CA GLU A 129 8.61 -4.54 13.46
C GLU A 129 7.66 -3.90 12.44
N GLU A 130 7.28 -4.62 11.38
CA GLU A 130 6.43 -4.08 10.33
C GLU A 130 4.99 -3.88 10.84
N VAL A 131 4.47 -2.67 10.64
CA VAL A 131 3.11 -2.31 11.04
C VAL A 131 2.09 -3.16 10.29
N SER A 132 1.31 -3.94 11.04
CA SER A 132 0.22 -4.78 10.53
C SER A 132 -1.12 -4.07 10.42
N ASP A 133 -1.30 -2.91 11.06
CA ASP A 133 -2.53 -2.15 10.96
C ASP A 133 -2.77 -1.68 9.51
N ARG A 134 -3.99 -1.88 9.01
CA ARG A 134 -4.47 -1.37 7.73
C ARG A 134 -5.72 -0.52 7.89
N ALA A 135 -5.84 0.55 7.11
CA ALA A 135 -6.94 1.50 7.17
C ALA A 135 -8.20 1.01 6.43
N ALA A 136 -9.35 1.10 7.11
CA ALA A 136 -10.69 1.06 6.53
C ALA A 136 -11.27 2.47 6.56
N LEU A 137 -11.26 3.15 5.41
CA LEU A 137 -11.82 4.49 5.28
C LEU A 137 -13.25 4.43 4.76
N GLN A 138 -14.16 5.04 5.48
CA GLN A 138 -15.56 5.13 5.10
C GLN A 138 -15.97 6.59 4.96
N ILE A 139 -16.55 6.93 3.81
CA ILE A 139 -16.96 8.30 3.48
C ILE A 139 -18.44 8.31 3.09
N CYS A 140 -19.22 9.16 3.76
CA CYS A 140 -20.60 9.39 3.36
C CYS A 140 -20.65 10.32 2.14
N SER A 141 -21.24 9.88 1.04
CA SER A 141 -21.35 10.69 -0.18
C SER A 141 -22.21 11.95 0.00
N ALA A 142 -23.21 11.91 0.90
CA ALA A 142 -24.10 13.03 1.18
C ALA A 142 -23.50 14.04 2.18
N THR A 143 -23.04 13.57 3.34
CA THR A 143 -22.57 14.46 4.42
C THR A 143 -21.07 14.76 4.35
N LYS A 144 -20.33 14.07 3.48
CA LYS A 144 -18.85 14.08 3.42
C LYS A 144 -18.17 13.66 4.72
N LYS A 145 -18.91 13.09 5.67
CA LYS A 145 -18.35 12.59 6.93
C LYS A 145 -17.38 11.46 6.65
N VAL A 146 -16.15 11.62 7.13
CA VAL A 146 -15.08 10.62 7.04
C VAL A 146 -14.99 9.87 8.37
N VAL A 147 -14.92 8.55 8.29
CA VAL A 147 -14.69 7.65 9.44
C VAL A 147 -13.56 6.71 9.08
N CYS A 148 -12.45 6.80 9.79
CA CYS A 148 -11.30 5.92 9.63
C CYS A 148 -11.22 4.93 10.79
N ARG A 149 -11.07 3.65 10.46
CA ARG A 149 -10.79 2.58 11.42
C ARG A 149 -9.58 1.78 10.96
N THR A 150 -8.93 1.08 11.86
CA THR A 150 -7.86 0.14 11.53
C THR A 150 -8.18 -1.26 11.99
N TYR A 151 -7.61 -2.22 11.27
CA TYR A 151 -7.61 -3.63 11.61
C TYR A 151 -6.17 -4.13 11.58
N ASP A 152 -5.81 -4.89 12.60
CA ASP A 152 -4.57 -5.64 12.63
C ASP A 152 -4.75 -6.88 11.75
N VAL A 153 -4.07 -6.91 10.60
CA VAL A 153 -4.20 -7.99 9.63
C VAL A 153 -3.52 -9.29 10.04
N GLN A 154 -2.66 -9.25 11.06
CA GLN A 154 -2.06 -10.45 11.65
C GLN A 154 -3.02 -11.16 12.62
N ASP A 155 -4.02 -10.44 13.16
CA ASP A 155 -5.07 -11.00 14.02
C ASP A 155 -6.40 -11.13 13.25
N PRO A 156 -6.83 -12.35 12.84
CA PRO A 156 -8.11 -12.56 12.18
C PRO A 156 -9.33 -12.10 13.02
N LYS A 157 -9.17 -12.05 14.34
CA LYS A 157 -10.20 -11.61 15.29
C LYS A 157 -10.09 -10.11 15.61
N SER A 158 -9.21 -9.38 14.92
CA SER A 158 -8.98 -7.97 15.15
C SER A 158 -10.28 -7.17 15.09
N SER A 159 -10.50 -6.40 16.15
CA SER A 159 -11.62 -5.48 16.24
C SER A 159 -11.25 -4.13 15.64
N ALA A 160 -12.25 -3.40 15.16
CA ALA A 160 -12.03 -2.13 14.49
C ALA A 160 -11.60 -1.06 15.51
N LYS A 161 -10.37 -0.55 15.38
CA LYS A 161 -9.85 0.52 16.24
C LYS A 161 -10.08 1.87 15.56
N PRO A 162 -10.59 2.91 16.24
CA PRO A 162 -10.70 4.23 15.64
C PRO A 162 -9.30 4.78 15.34
N ALA A 163 -9.17 5.48 14.21
CA ALA A 163 -7.95 6.16 13.81
C ALA A 163 -8.23 7.60 13.39
N ASP A 164 -7.29 8.48 13.69
CA ASP A 164 -7.34 9.88 13.29
C ASP A 164 -7.02 10.01 11.80
N TRP A 165 -7.80 10.82 11.08
CA TRP A 165 -7.60 11.13 9.67
C TRP A 165 -7.38 12.64 9.53
N LYS A 166 -6.13 13.05 9.28
CA LYS A 166 -5.70 14.45 9.31
C LYS A 166 -5.11 14.86 7.97
N TYR A 167 -5.72 15.84 7.32
CA TYR A 167 -5.18 16.40 6.08
C TYR A 167 -4.01 17.33 6.39
N GLN A 168 -2.97 17.25 5.57
CA GLN A 168 -1.79 18.09 5.63
C GLN A 168 -1.25 18.31 4.22
N SER A 169 -0.75 19.52 3.95
CA SER A 169 -0.12 19.87 2.68
C SER A 169 1.35 19.42 2.65
N ALA A 170 1.83 19.02 1.48
CA ALA A 170 3.24 18.81 1.20
C ALA A 170 3.89 17.71 2.07
N LEU A 171 3.17 16.61 2.31
CA LEU A 171 3.67 15.51 3.15
C LEU A 171 4.94 14.88 2.58
N SER A 172 5.00 14.71 1.26
CA SER A 172 6.15 14.11 0.58
C SER A 172 7.28 15.09 0.28
N ALA A 173 7.11 16.39 0.55
CA ALA A 173 8.10 17.41 0.19
C ALA A 173 9.43 17.28 0.96
N SER A 174 9.41 16.64 2.13
CA SER A 174 10.59 16.39 2.97
C SER A 174 11.00 14.92 3.00
N TRP A 175 10.48 14.09 2.09
CA TRP A 175 10.85 12.67 2.07
C TRP A 175 12.23 12.49 1.46
N LEU A 176 13.03 11.65 2.10
CA LEU A 176 14.29 11.22 1.54
C LEU A 176 14.01 10.21 0.42
N ALA A 177 14.59 10.45 -0.76
CA ALA A 177 14.57 9.48 -1.84
C ALA A 177 15.85 8.65 -1.79
N LEU A 178 15.71 7.34 -1.87
CA LEU A 178 16.82 6.42 -2.06
C LEU A 178 16.78 5.94 -3.50
N ASP A 179 17.89 6.06 -4.21
CA ASP A 179 18.05 5.47 -5.54
C ASP A 179 18.87 4.19 -5.43
N CYS A 180 18.42 3.13 -6.08
CA CYS A 180 19.03 1.81 -5.97
C CYS A 180 18.83 1.04 -7.27
N THR A 181 19.94 0.59 -7.86
CA THR A 181 19.92 -0.28 -9.03
C THR A 181 20.32 -1.70 -8.63
N VAL A 182 19.44 -2.66 -8.91
CA VAL A 182 19.71 -4.09 -8.70
C VAL A 182 19.63 -4.81 -10.04
N ASN A 183 20.71 -5.52 -10.38
CA ASN A 183 20.74 -6.36 -11.58
C ASN A 183 20.07 -7.70 -11.29
N VAL A 184 19.12 -8.08 -12.15
CA VAL A 184 18.39 -9.34 -12.02
C VAL A 184 18.90 -10.32 -13.07
N ASN A 185 19.65 -11.33 -12.63
CA ASN A 185 20.10 -12.44 -13.48
C ASN A 185 19.71 -13.77 -12.83
N ILE A 186 18.50 -14.23 -13.10
CA ILE A 186 17.91 -15.41 -12.45
C ILE A 186 17.86 -16.58 -13.42
N HIS A 187 18.44 -17.69 -13.01
CA HIS A 187 18.31 -18.98 -13.70
C HIS A 187 17.29 -19.84 -12.95
N ILE A 188 16.22 -20.25 -13.63
CA ILE A 188 15.15 -21.07 -13.05
C ILE A 188 15.33 -22.52 -13.54
N PRO A 189 15.99 -23.40 -12.76
CA PRO A 189 16.18 -24.78 -13.17
C PRO A 189 14.84 -25.54 -13.16
N LEU A 190 14.56 -26.27 -14.23
CA LEU A 190 13.40 -27.15 -14.35
C LEU A 190 13.85 -28.60 -14.15
N LEU A 191 13.11 -29.37 -13.34
CA LEU A 191 13.45 -30.76 -13.07
C LEU A 191 13.07 -31.63 -14.26
N ALA A 192 14.05 -32.18 -14.98
CA ALA A 192 13.85 -32.97 -16.21
C ALA A 192 12.88 -34.16 -16.07
N THR A 193 12.69 -34.67 -14.85
CA THR A 193 11.82 -35.82 -14.55
C THR A 193 10.37 -35.45 -14.27
N SER A 194 10.03 -34.17 -14.22
CA SER A 194 8.65 -33.69 -14.00
C SER A 194 7.97 -33.44 -15.34
N PRO A 195 6.95 -34.24 -15.73
CA PRO A 195 6.27 -34.06 -17.01
C PRO A 195 5.43 -32.76 -17.06
N ASN A 196 5.05 -32.23 -15.90
CA ASN A 196 4.29 -30.99 -15.76
C ASN A 196 5.11 -29.98 -14.94
N HIS A 197 5.90 -29.16 -15.62
CA HIS A 197 6.54 -28.02 -14.99
C HIS A 197 5.48 -26.97 -14.65
N ASP A 198 5.10 -26.90 -13.39
CA ASP A 198 4.33 -25.75 -12.87
C ASP A 198 5.22 -24.50 -12.97
N LEU A 199 4.99 -23.72 -14.03
CA LEU A 199 5.79 -22.54 -14.36
C LEU A 199 5.70 -21.49 -13.24
N GLU A 200 4.52 -21.29 -12.65
CA GLU A 200 4.34 -20.32 -11.57
C GLU A 200 5.16 -20.74 -10.35
N LYS A 201 5.08 -22.01 -9.95
CA LYS A 201 5.83 -22.54 -8.81
C LYS A 201 7.34 -22.46 -9.04
N ASN A 202 7.83 -22.90 -10.19
CA ASN A 202 9.26 -22.88 -10.49
C ASN A 202 9.81 -21.45 -10.55
N THR A 203 9.08 -20.54 -11.20
CA THR A 203 9.44 -19.11 -11.27
C THR A 203 9.47 -18.49 -9.88
N LYS A 204 8.45 -18.76 -9.04
CA LYS A 204 8.40 -18.28 -7.66
C LYS A 204 9.57 -18.80 -6.84
N ASN A 205 9.96 -20.06 -7.01
CA ASN A 205 11.12 -20.63 -6.32
C ASN A 205 12.44 -19.94 -6.72
N GLY A 206 12.64 -19.67 -8.01
CA GLY A 206 13.81 -18.93 -8.49
C GLY A 206 13.84 -17.49 -7.95
N LEU A 207 12.71 -16.80 -8.00
CA LEU A 207 12.55 -15.44 -7.45
C LEU A 207 12.77 -15.39 -5.94
N ASN A 208 12.29 -16.37 -5.18
CA ASN A 208 12.52 -16.44 -3.73
C ASN A 208 14.00 -16.59 -3.39
N ARG A 209 14.76 -17.40 -4.16
CA ARG A 209 16.22 -17.49 -3.96
C ARG A 209 16.90 -16.16 -4.21
N TRP A 210 16.58 -15.51 -5.33
CA TRP A 210 17.14 -14.20 -5.66
C TRP A 210 16.76 -13.15 -4.62
N SER A 211 15.50 -13.09 -4.19
CA SER A 211 15.04 -12.17 -3.14
C SER A 211 15.81 -12.39 -1.84
N LYS A 212 16.04 -13.65 -1.45
CA LYS A 212 16.82 -13.96 -0.26
C LYS A 212 18.28 -13.49 -0.37
N GLN A 213 18.90 -13.59 -1.55
CA GLN A 213 20.25 -13.05 -1.77
C GLN A 213 20.30 -11.53 -1.61
N ILE A 214 19.22 -10.83 -1.97
CA ILE A 214 19.09 -9.39 -1.75
C ILE A 214 18.85 -9.09 -0.27
N GLU A 215 18.01 -9.86 0.44
CA GLU A 215 17.81 -9.72 1.89
C GLU A 215 19.12 -9.93 2.68
N ASP A 216 19.94 -10.92 2.27
CA ASP A 216 21.22 -11.25 2.91
C ASP A 216 22.39 -10.35 2.43
N SER A 217 22.12 -9.34 1.58
CA SER A 217 23.15 -8.47 0.99
C SER A 217 23.56 -7.32 1.91
N VAL A 218 24.72 -6.71 1.65
CA VAL A 218 25.19 -5.51 2.35
C VAL A 218 24.80 -4.28 1.54
N PHE A 219 24.09 -3.35 2.17
CA PHE A 219 23.68 -2.08 1.57
C PHE A 219 24.65 -0.97 1.95
N LEU A 220 25.23 -0.32 0.95
CA LEU A 220 26.01 0.91 1.13
C LEU A 220 25.13 2.11 0.81
N ILE A 221 24.97 3.03 1.75
CA ILE A 221 24.24 4.28 1.56
C ILE A 221 25.28 5.40 1.47
N ASN A 222 25.38 6.03 0.30
CA ASN A 222 26.43 7.00 -0.02
C ASN A 222 27.85 6.44 0.19
N GLY A 223 28.03 5.14 -0.09
CA GLY A 223 29.32 4.45 0.02
C GLY A 223 29.65 3.86 1.40
N GLU A 224 28.80 4.07 2.41
CA GLU A 224 29.02 3.60 3.78
C GLU A 224 27.99 2.56 4.20
N VAL A 225 28.43 1.55 4.96
CA VAL A 225 27.53 0.63 5.66
C VAL A 225 26.97 1.39 6.87
N LYS A 226 25.65 1.42 7.01
CA LYS A 226 24.99 2.02 8.17
C LYS A 226 24.37 0.94 9.03
N ASP A 227 24.47 1.08 10.35
CA ASP A 227 23.82 0.18 11.30
C ASP A 227 22.30 0.43 11.33
N ASP A 228 21.55 -0.59 11.73
CA ASP A 228 20.10 -0.48 11.88
C ASP A 228 19.71 0.64 12.86
N GLY A 229 18.76 1.48 12.45
CA GLY A 229 18.31 2.63 13.23
C GLY A 229 19.17 3.88 13.14
N THR A 230 20.29 3.84 12.38
CA THR A 230 21.09 5.04 12.10
C THR A 230 20.29 6.03 11.27
N GLU A 231 20.26 7.30 11.69
CA GLU A 231 19.61 8.34 10.89
C GLU A 231 20.32 8.51 9.54
N LEU A 232 19.56 8.52 8.45
CA LEU A 232 20.14 8.64 7.12
C LEU A 232 20.74 10.04 6.86
N LEU A 233 20.32 11.04 7.64
CA LEU A 233 20.66 12.47 7.51
C LEU A 233 21.55 12.99 8.66
N GLU A 234 22.58 12.25 9.05
CA GLU A 234 23.54 12.76 10.04
C GLU A 234 24.20 14.06 9.54
N GLY A 235 24.15 15.12 10.37
CA GLY A 235 24.89 16.37 10.15
C GLY A 235 24.18 17.50 9.40
N GLN A 236 22.93 17.34 8.95
CA GLN A 236 22.19 18.46 8.35
C GLN A 236 21.61 19.38 9.44
N LYS A 237 22.35 20.46 9.78
CA LYS A 237 21.78 21.59 10.53
C LYS A 237 20.48 22.02 9.84
N LYS A 238 19.37 22.07 10.59
CA LYS A 238 18.10 22.69 10.15
C LYS A 238 18.40 24.05 9.54
N LEU A 239 18.44 24.13 8.21
CA LEU A 239 18.49 25.40 7.50
C LEU A 239 17.11 26.04 7.71
N ARG A 240 17.05 26.95 8.69
CA ARG A 240 15.96 27.92 8.83
C ARG A 240 16.02 28.83 7.61
N GLY A 241 15.35 28.45 6.53
CA GLY A 241 15.29 29.24 5.31
C GLY A 241 14.23 28.67 4.38
N ASN A 242 13.41 29.55 3.81
CA ASN A 242 12.28 29.24 2.95
C ASN A 242 12.76 28.82 1.54
N THR A 243 13.64 27.82 1.48
CA THR A 243 14.23 27.30 0.25
C THR A 243 13.50 26.01 -0.11
N GLN A 244 12.93 25.96 -1.32
CA GLN A 244 12.26 24.77 -1.85
C GLN A 244 13.11 23.53 -1.59
N SER A 245 12.57 22.56 -0.86
CA SER A 245 13.25 21.30 -0.60
C SER A 245 13.34 20.52 -1.91
N SER A 246 14.48 20.62 -2.59
CA SER A 246 14.83 19.68 -3.65
C SER A 246 14.84 18.28 -3.03
N ALA A 247 14.19 17.31 -3.68
CA ALA A 247 14.27 15.91 -3.27
C ALA A 247 15.76 15.53 -3.14
N GLN A 248 16.20 15.21 -1.92
CA GLN A 248 17.53 14.67 -1.71
C GLN A 248 17.52 13.21 -2.08
N PHE A 249 18.40 12.85 -3.00
CA PHE A 249 18.64 11.46 -3.41
C PHE A 249 19.90 10.98 -2.71
N SER A 250 19.79 9.88 -1.98
CA SER A 250 20.97 9.13 -1.52
C SER A 250 21.13 7.90 -2.41
N ASP A 251 22.36 7.68 -2.87
CA ASP A 251 22.71 6.51 -3.68
C ASP A 251 22.84 5.29 -2.78
N VAL A 252 22.17 4.20 -3.16
CA VAL A 252 22.21 2.92 -2.47
C VAL A 252 22.80 1.87 -3.39
N LYS A 253 23.94 1.30 -2.95
CA LYS A 253 24.61 0.23 -3.66
C LYS A 253 24.44 -1.10 -2.92
N VAL A 254 23.93 -2.09 -3.63
CA VAL A 254 23.71 -3.45 -3.12
C VAL A 254 24.93 -4.31 -3.40
N LEU A 255 25.53 -4.87 -2.35
CA LEU A 255 26.64 -5.82 -2.45
C LEU A 255 26.15 -7.21 -2.08
N THR A 256 25.87 -8.04 -3.09
CA THR A 256 25.52 -9.45 -2.90
C THR A 256 26.78 -10.28 -2.66
N GLN A 257 26.73 -11.21 -1.71
CA GLN A 257 27.79 -12.21 -1.54
C GLN A 257 27.85 -13.10 -2.81
N LEU A 258 29.06 -13.28 -3.36
CA LEU A 258 29.32 -14.11 -4.54
C LEU A 258 29.13 -15.60 -4.22
#